data_AF-A0A914SN91-F1
#
_entry.id   AF-A0A914SN91-F1
#
_cell.length_a   1.000
_cell.length_b   1.000
_cell.length_c   1.000
_cell.angle_alpha   90.00
_cell.angle_beta   90.00
_cell.angle_gamma   90.00
#
_symmetry.space_group_name_H-M   'P 1'
#
loop_
_entity.id
_entity.type
_entity.pdbx_description
1 polymer ?
#
loop_
_entity_poly.entity_id
_entity_poly.type
_entity_poly.pdbx_seq_one_letter_code
_entity_poly.pdbx_strand_id
1 'polypeptide(L)'
;MFLRSFLLIPFLVVSVSSSCPSSNTWKKNCYVFGTDKLGFSKAELACIQKGGHLASIHDFFENNVIGQAAEFAYHSVTDYWIGAYKNGKTWQWTDKSNFSNFTDWARGEPQNIAENGCAFMSYFNWNWKTENCATLKSYVCAVPI
;
A
#
# COMPACT_ATOMS: atom_id res chain seq x y z
N MET A 1 4.95 16.27 -56.48
CA MET A 1 5.58 16.57 -55.18
C MET A 1 4.53 17.27 -54.32
N PHE A 2 3.73 16.50 -53.58
CA PHE A 2 2.83 17.04 -52.55
C PHE A 2 3.30 16.45 -51.22
N LEU A 3 4.10 17.21 -50.47
CA LEU A 3 4.45 16.84 -49.10
C LEU A 3 3.16 16.87 -48.26
N ARG A 4 2.70 15.71 -47.81
CA ARG A 4 1.71 15.63 -46.73
C ARG A 4 2.44 15.95 -45.44
N SER A 5 2.36 17.22 -45.03
CA SER A 5 2.80 17.67 -43.72
C SER A 5 1.88 17.04 -42.67
N PHE A 6 2.33 15.94 -42.04
CA PHE A 6 1.71 15.45 -40.82
C PHE A 6 2.12 16.39 -39.70
N LEU A 7 1.20 17.28 -39.32
CA LEU A 7 1.34 18.09 -38.11
C LEU A 7 1.49 17.10 -36.94
N LEU A 8 2.67 17.08 -36.33
CA LEU A 8 2.88 16.50 -35.01
C LEU A 8 2.03 17.34 -34.06
N ILE A 9 0.79 16.91 -33.82
CA ILE A 9 0.02 17.38 -32.68
C ILE A 9 0.89 17.01 -31.48
N PRO A 10 1.42 17.97 -30.70
CA PRO A 10 2.02 17.60 -29.44
C PRO A 10 0.87 16.97 -28.68
N PHE A 11 0.95 15.67 -28.43
CA PHE A 11 0.09 15.06 -27.43
C PHE A 11 0.27 15.94 -26.22
N LEU A 12 -0.75 16.75 -25.90
CA LEU A 12 -0.84 17.38 -24.61
C LEU A 12 -0.73 16.20 -23.66
N VAL A 13 0.44 16.05 -23.05
CA VAL A 13 0.58 15.16 -21.92
C VAL A 13 -0.29 15.86 -20.90
N VAL A 14 -1.57 15.47 -20.85
CA VAL A 14 -2.46 15.87 -19.78
C VAL A 14 -1.82 15.21 -18.57
N SER A 15 -0.94 15.95 -17.89
CA SER A 15 -0.51 15.61 -16.56
C SER A 15 -1.77 15.73 -15.73
N VAL A 16 -2.55 14.65 -15.66
CA VAL A 16 -3.51 14.46 -14.60
C VAL A 16 -2.64 14.36 -13.35
N SER A 17 -2.28 15.51 -12.79
CA SER A 17 -1.85 15.57 -11.41
C SER A 17 -3.10 15.24 -10.62
N SER A 18 -3.37 13.96 -10.45
CA SER A 18 -4.28 13.50 -9.42
C SER A 18 -3.63 13.92 -8.10
N SER A 19 -3.91 15.15 -7.69
CA SER A 19 -3.49 15.66 -6.39
C SER A 19 -4.02 14.65 -5.37
N CYS A 20 -3.11 13.98 -4.67
CA CYS A 20 -3.52 13.08 -3.60
C CYS A 20 -4.37 13.85 -2.61
N PRO A 21 -5.58 13.40 -2.26
CA PRO A 21 -6.36 14.05 -1.21
C PRO A 21 -5.51 14.19 0.05
N SER A 22 -5.59 15.34 0.73
CA SER A 22 -4.81 15.55 1.96
C SER A 22 -5.14 14.51 3.04
N SER A 23 -6.36 13.97 3.05
CA SER A 23 -6.80 12.86 3.92
C SER A 23 -6.04 11.55 3.68
N ASN A 24 -5.44 11.39 2.50
CA ASN A 24 -4.71 10.20 2.07
C ASN A 24 -3.21 10.47 1.98
N THR A 25 -2.73 11.59 2.53
CA THR A 25 -1.33 12.00 2.43
C THR A 25 -0.67 12.03 3.80
N TRP A 26 0.51 11.42 3.91
CA TRP A 26 1.40 11.61 5.06
C TRP A 26 2.81 11.88 4.57
N LYS A 27 3.41 12.98 5.07
CA LYS A 27 4.73 13.45 4.63
C LYS A 27 4.79 13.56 3.08
N LYS A 28 5.56 12.70 2.42
CA LYS A 28 5.77 12.69 0.96
C LYS A 28 5.17 11.45 0.28
N ASN A 29 4.20 10.79 0.92
CA ASN A 29 3.53 9.62 0.37
C ASN A 29 2.03 9.87 0.24
N CYS A 30 1.48 9.42 -0.88
CA CYS A 30 0.06 9.28 -1.13
C CYS A 30 -0.38 7.82 -0.93
N TYR A 31 -1.45 7.61 -0.16
CA TYR A 31 -2.02 6.30 0.09
C TYR A 31 -3.17 6.00 -0.86
N VAL A 32 -2.95 5.01 -1.72
CA VAL A 32 -3.88 4.58 -2.75
C VAL A 32 -4.33 3.15 -2.47
N PHE A 33 -5.64 2.94 -2.39
CA PHE A 33 -6.22 1.65 -2.04
C PHE A 33 -6.64 0.87 -3.28
N GLY A 34 -6.25 -0.40 -3.32
CA GLY A 34 -6.73 -1.37 -4.29
C GLY A 34 -7.91 -2.16 -3.74
N THR A 35 -9.03 -2.17 -4.47
CA THR A 35 -10.25 -2.90 -4.08
C THR A 35 -10.22 -4.36 -4.50
N ASP A 36 -9.38 -4.73 -5.46
CA ASP A 36 -9.22 -6.11 -5.89
C ASP A 36 -8.60 -6.94 -4.78
N LYS A 37 -9.14 -8.15 -4.55
CA LYS A 37 -8.58 -9.08 -3.57
C LYS A 37 -7.46 -9.89 -4.20
N LEU A 38 -6.22 -9.61 -3.79
CA LEU A 38 -5.01 -10.21 -4.34
C LEU A 38 -4.18 -10.89 -3.24
N GLY A 39 -3.38 -11.89 -3.64
CA GLY A 39 -2.29 -12.38 -2.81
C GLY A 39 -1.17 -11.33 -2.70
N PHE A 40 -0.40 -11.39 -1.63
CA PHE A 40 0.57 -10.34 -1.25
C PHE A 40 1.50 -9.93 -2.39
N SER A 41 2.16 -10.88 -3.05
CA SER A 41 3.10 -10.56 -4.14
C SER A 41 2.42 -9.90 -5.35
N LYS A 42 1.15 -10.24 -5.64
CA LYS A 42 0.39 -9.58 -6.72
C LYS A 42 -0.06 -8.19 -6.31
N ALA A 43 -0.42 -7.99 -5.04
CA ALA A 43 -0.73 -6.68 -4.49
C ALA A 43 0.49 -5.74 -4.55
N GLU A 44 1.68 -6.24 -4.17
CA GLU A 44 2.94 -5.51 -4.32
C GLU A 44 3.21 -5.10 -5.77
N LEU A 45 3.07 -6.04 -6.72
CA LEU A 45 3.22 -5.71 -8.14
C LEU A 45 2.23 -4.63 -8.60
N ALA A 46 0.99 -4.65 -8.10
CA ALA A 46 0.00 -3.62 -8.42
C ALA A 46 0.41 -2.24 -7.87
N CYS A 47 1.04 -2.17 -6.70
CA CYS A 47 1.59 -0.92 -6.16
C CYS A 47 2.82 -0.44 -6.93
N ILE A 48 3.71 -1.34 -7.34
CA ILE A 48 4.86 -1.02 -8.21
C ILE A 48 4.39 -0.42 -9.53
N GLN A 49 3.33 -0.96 -10.14
CA GLN A 49 2.74 -0.40 -11.37
C GLN A 49 2.17 1.01 -11.19
N LYS A 50 1.84 1.42 -9.96
CA LYS A 50 1.42 2.79 -9.61
C LYS A 50 2.59 3.71 -9.25
N GLY A 51 3.83 3.23 -9.36
CA GLY A 51 5.03 3.99 -8.99
C GLY A 51 5.34 4.00 -7.49
N GLY A 52 4.76 3.08 -6.73
CA GLY A 52 4.96 2.96 -5.29
C GLY A 52 5.22 1.51 -4.84
N HIS A 53 4.97 1.24 -3.56
CA HIS A 53 5.05 -0.10 -2.96
C HIS A 53 3.82 -0.32 -2.08
N LEU A 54 3.58 -1.55 -1.63
CA LEU A 54 2.69 -1.74 -0.49
C LEU A 54 3.16 -0.86 0.68
N ALA A 55 2.21 -0.25 1.38
CA ALA A 55 2.54 0.80 2.35
C ALA A 55 3.44 0.28 3.48
N SER A 56 4.59 0.94 3.64
CA SER A 56 5.37 0.92 4.88
C SER A 56 4.76 1.89 5.89
N ILE A 57 4.88 1.57 7.18
CA ILE A 57 4.31 2.38 8.26
C ILE A 57 5.37 2.52 9.36
N HIS A 58 5.76 3.75 9.64
CA HIS A 58 6.91 4.09 10.47
C HIS A 58 6.57 4.84 11.74
N ASP A 59 5.34 5.35 11.85
CA ASP A 59 4.87 6.04 13.05
C ASP A 59 3.35 5.90 13.25
N PHE A 60 2.90 6.23 14.47
CA PHE A 60 1.49 6.15 14.85
C PHE A 60 0.59 7.03 13.99
N PHE A 61 1.05 8.23 13.60
CA PHE A 61 0.22 9.14 12.82
C PHE A 61 0.00 8.63 11.41
N GLU A 62 1.04 8.08 10.77
CA GLU A 62 0.97 7.39 9.49
C GLU A 62 -0.05 6.26 9.51
N ASN A 63 -0.01 5.41 10.54
CA ASN A 63 -0.96 4.32 10.73
C ASN A 63 -2.41 4.82 10.78
N ASN A 64 -2.66 5.90 11.52
CA ASN A 64 -4.00 6.50 11.63
C ASN A 64 -4.46 7.20 10.36
N VAL A 65 -3.56 7.82 9.59
CA VAL A 65 -3.90 8.40 8.28
C VAL A 65 -4.37 7.30 7.33
N ILE A 66 -3.64 6.19 7.26
CA ILE A 66 -4.01 5.04 6.43
C ILE A 66 -5.35 4.44 6.89
N GLY A 67 -5.52 4.21 8.20
CA GLY A 67 -6.75 3.65 8.76
C GLY A 67 -7.99 4.52 8.50
N GLN A 68 -7.90 5.83 8.75
CA GLN A 68 -9.00 6.76 8.48
C GLN A 68 -9.32 6.88 6.99
N ALA A 69 -8.30 6.91 6.12
CA ALA A 69 -8.50 6.93 4.68
C ALA A 69 -9.20 5.65 4.19
N ALA A 70 -8.86 4.49 4.77
CA ALA A 70 -9.51 3.22 4.48
C ALA A 70 -10.97 3.20 4.93
N GLU A 71 -11.25 3.72 6.13
CA GLU A 71 -12.61 3.84 6.67
C GLU A 71 -13.47 4.77 5.81
N PHE A 72 -12.94 5.95 5.44
CA PHE A 72 -13.67 6.91 4.62
C PHE A 72 -13.95 6.37 3.21
N ALA A 73 -12.99 5.69 2.59
CA ALA A 73 -13.12 5.21 1.22
C ALA A 73 -13.96 3.94 1.09
N TYR A 74 -13.99 3.07 2.12
CA TYR A 74 -14.57 1.72 2.01
C TYR A 74 -15.41 1.26 3.21
N HIS A 75 -15.73 2.17 4.14
CA HIS A 75 -16.61 1.92 5.29
C HIS A 75 -16.21 0.70 6.14
N SER A 76 -14.90 0.47 6.30
CA SER A 76 -14.37 -0.56 7.21
C SER A 76 -14.90 -1.97 6.93
N VAL A 77 -15.00 -2.39 5.66
CA VAL A 77 -15.53 -3.73 5.30
C VAL A 77 -14.47 -4.76 4.92
N THR A 78 -13.20 -4.40 4.82
CA THR A 78 -12.14 -5.31 4.35
C THR A 78 -10.78 -5.00 4.94
N ASP A 79 -9.99 -6.05 5.18
CA ASP A 79 -8.58 -5.95 5.55
C ASP A 79 -7.70 -5.53 4.35
N TYR A 80 -6.56 -4.91 4.65
CA TYR A 80 -5.62 -4.43 3.63
C TYR A 80 -4.22 -4.98 3.84
N TRP A 81 -3.63 -5.60 2.82
CA TRP A 81 -2.20 -5.84 2.81
C TRP A 81 -1.43 -4.53 2.98
N ILE A 82 -0.44 -4.56 3.86
CA ILE A 82 0.61 -3.54 4.02
C ILE A 82 1.95 -4.16 3.65
N GLY A 83 3.01 -3.38 3.46
CA GLY A 83 4.27 -3.86 2.87
C GLY A 83 5.13 -4.77 3.76
N ALA A 84 4.65 -5.17 4.94
CA ALA A 84 5.43 -5.95 5.89
C ALA A 84 5.32 -7.45 5.57
N TYR A 85 6.47 -8.10 5.44
CA TYR A 85 6.58 -9.54 5.23
C TYR A 85 7.72 -10.12 6.07
N LYS A 86 7.62 -11.42 6.33
CA LYS A 86 8.63 -12.17 7.08
C LYS A 86 9.64 -12.80 6.12
N ASN A 87 10.92 -12.49 6.33
CA ASN A 87 12.05 -13.13 5.68
C ASN A 87 12.83 -13.91 6.76
N GLY A 88 12.59 -15.23 6.83
CA GLY A 88 13.11 -16.08 7.90
C GLY A 88 12.54 -15.69 9.27
N LYS A 89 13.37 -15.07 10.12
CA LYS A 89 12.97 -14.61 11.47
C LYS A 89 12.75 -13.11 11.57
N THR A 90 12.97 -12.36 10.49
CA THR A 90 12.92 -10.89 10.51
C THR A 90 11.77 -10.36 9.67
N TRP A 91 11.12 -9.31 10.18
CA TRP A 91 10.16 -8.53 9.42
C TRP A 91 10.88 -7.46 8.59
N GLN A 92 10.40 -7.26 7.36
CA GLN A 92 10.96 -6.33 6.39
C GLN A 92 9.83 -5.64 5.63
N TRP A 93 10.06 -4.41 5.19
CA TRP A 93 9.16 -3.70 4.27
C TRP A 93 9.54 -3.99 2.81
N THR A 94 8.57 -4.10 1.91
CA THR A 94 8.80 -4.33 0.47
C THR A 94 9.52 -3.17 -0.22
N ASP A 95 9.31 -1.95 0.27
CA ASP A 95 9.98 -0.73 -0.20
C ASP A 95 11.44 -0.59 0.27
N LYS A 96 11.94 -1.55 1.04
CA LYS A 96 13.29 -1.59 1.64
C LYS A 96 13.57 -0.47 2.64
N SER A 97 12.56 0.24 3.09
CA SER A 97 12.67 1.14 4.24
C SER A 97 13.03 0.34 5.49
N ASN A 98 13.63 1.03 6.48
CA ASN A 98 14.00 0.37 7.72
C ASN A 98 12.74 -0.08 8.46
N PHE A 99 12.69 -1.37 8.82
CA PHE A 99 11.68 -1.88 9.73
C PHE A 99 11.98 -1.34 11.14
N SER A 100 11.43 -0.16 11.43
CA SER A 100 11.72 0.63 12.62
C SER A 100 11.21 -0.04 13.90
N ASN A 101 11.50 0.57 15.07
CA ASN A 101 10.95 0.13 16.36
C ASN A 101 9.43 0.32 16.47
N PHE A 102 8.80 1.05 15.55
CA PHE A 102 7.35 1.21 15.56
C PHE A 102 6.71 -0.01 14.91
N THR A 103 5.80 -0.63 15.65
CA THR A 103 4.90 -1.64 15.12
C THR A 103 3.54 -1.46 15.78
N ASP A 104 2.47 -1.65 15.03
CA ASP A 104 1.12 -1.61 15.58
C ASP A 104 0.47 -3.00 15.59
N TRP A 105 1.26 -4.04 15.95
CA TRP A 105 0.77 -5.41 16.03
C TRP A 105 -0.41 -5.53 17.00
N ALA A 106 -1.46 -6.22 16.57
CA ALA A 106 -2.57 -6.55 17.44
C ALA A 106 -2.11 -7.46 18.59
N ARG A 107 -2.88 -7.51 19.68
CA ARG A 107 -2.57 -8.39 20.80
C ARG A 107 -2.49 -9.85 20.34
N GLY A 108 -1.34 -10.49 20.58
CA GLY A 108 -1.07 -11.87 20.17
C GLY A 108 -0.43 -12.00 18.77
N GLU A 109 -0.16 -10.88 18.10
CA GLU A 109 0.58 -10.81 16.84
C GLU A 109 2.03 -10.35 17.07
N PRO A 110 2.96 -10.63 16.14
CA PRO A 110 2.77 -11.53 15.00
C PRO A 110 2.61 -12.98 15.47
N GLN A 111 1.58 -13.67 15.00
CA GLN A 111 1.44 -15.10 15.27
C GLN A 111 2.64 -15.85 14.68
N ASN A 112 2.93 -17.04 15.23
CA ASN A 112 4.01 -17.89 14.73
C ASN A 112 3.56 -18.63 13.44
N ILE A 113 2.93 -17.92 12.51
CA ILE A 113 2.39 -18.46 11.27
C ILE A 113 3.54 -18.59 10.27
N ALA A 114 4.10 -19.80 10.22
CA ALA A 114 5.07 -20.26 9.22
C ALA A 114 6.32 -19.37 9.04
N GLU A 115 7.27 -19.88 8.28
CA GLU A 115 8.53 -19.19 8.00
C GLU A 115 8.33 -17.99 7.05
N ASN A 116 7.13 -17.83 6.45
CA ASN A 116 6.81 -16.87 5.38
C ASN A 116 5.41 -16.23 5.54
N GLY A 117 5.21 -15.43 6.60
CA GLY A 117 3.97 -14.68 6.83
C GLY A 117 3.99 -13.28 6.23
N CYS A 118 2.81 -12.74 5.91
CA CYS A 118 2.61 -11.38 5.42
C CYS A 118 1.67 -10.60 6.35
N ALA A 119 1.91 -9.30 6.51
CA ALA A 119 1.14 -8.46 7.41
C ALA A 119 0.03 -7.71 6.70
N PHE A 120 -1.10 -7.57 7.38
CA PHE A 120 -2.23 -6.76 6.92
C PHE A 120 -2.72 -5.85 8.05
N MET A 121 -3.27 -4.70 7.67
CA MET A 121 -4.01 -3.82 8.57
C MET A 121 -5.46 -4.31 8.69
N SER A 122 -5.89 -4.56 9.93
CA SER A 122 -7.24 -4.99 10.29
C SER A 122 -8.25 -3.86 10.10
N TYR A 123 -9.36 -4.10 9.39
CA TYR A 123 -10.41 -3.07 9.23
C TYR A 123 -11.07 -2.65 10.54
N PHE A 124 -11.04 -3.53 11.55
CA PHE A 124 -11.76 -3.34 12.81
C PHE A 124 -11.14 -2.26 13.70
N ASN A 125 -9.81 -2.19 13.75
CA ASN A 125 -9.08 -1.36 14.72
C ASN A 125 -7.71 -0.89 14.19
N TRP A 126 -7.42 -1.12 12.91
CA TRP A 126 -6.20 -0.71 12.21
C TRP A 126 -4.88 -1.27 12.74
N ASN A 127 -4.93 -2.15 13.74
CA ASN A 127 -3.75 -2.89 14.17
C ASN A 127 -3.37 -3.94 13.13
N TRP A 128 -2.09 -4.28 13.12
CA TRP A 128 -1.51 -5.21 12.17
C TRP A 128 -1.69 -6.63 12.65
N LYS A 129 -2.00 -7.51 11.71
CA LYS A 129 -2.10 -8.96 11.92
C LYS A 129 -1.32 -9.67 10.84
N THR A 130 -1.05 -10.95 11.08
CA THR A 130 -0.31 -11.78 10.13
C THR A 130 -1.21 -12.84 9.50
N GLU A 131 -0.91 -13.20 8.26
CA GLU A 131 -1.65 -14.22 7.51
C GLU A 131 -0.76 -14.86 6.45
N ASN A 132 -1.19 -16.02 5.92
CA ASN A 132 -0.61 -16.63 4.74
C ASN A 132 -0.62 -15.64 3.55
N CYS A 133 0.55 -15.43 2.94
CA CYS A 133 0.73 -14.46 1.85
C CYS A 133 -0.11 -14.76 0.59
N ALA A 134 -0.60 -15.98 0.40
CA ALA A 134 -1.48 -16.35 -0.71
C ALA A 134 -2.96 -15.99 -0.46
N THR A 135 -3.34 -15.64 0.77
CA THR A 135 -4.70 -15.19 1.09
C THR A 135 -5.05 -13.94 0.29
N LEU A 136 -6.28 -13.87 -0.20
CA LEU A 136 -6.74 -12.75 -1.01
C LEU A 136 -7.27 -11.63 -0.11
N LYS A 137 -6.63 -10.46 -0.16
CA LYS A 137 -7.08 -9.25 0.55
C LYS A 137 -6.98 -8.04 -0.37
N SER A 138 -7.74 -7.00 -0.03
CA SER A 138 -7.50 -5.66 -0.57
C SER A 138 -6.11 -5.18 -0.12
N TYR A 139 -5.64 -4.05 -0.64
CA TYR A 139 -4.27 -3.60 -0.36
C TYR A 139 -4.16 -2.08 -0.38
N VAL A 140 -3.14 -1.55 0.30
CA VAL A 140 -2.82 -0.12 0.31
C VAL A 140 -1.41 0.10 -0.23
N CYS A 141 -1.29 0.99 -1.20
CA CYS A 141 -0.03 1.42 -1.78
C CYS A 141 0.41 2.74 -1.17
N ALA A 142 1.70 2.89 -0.89
CA ALA A 142 2.34 4.19 -0.67
C ALA A 142 3.02 4.62 -1.97
N VAL A 143 2.57 5.72 -2.56
CA VAL A 143 3.11 6.29 -3.79
C VAL A 143 3.78 7.62 -3.46
N PRO A 144 5.09 7.78 -3.72
CA PRO A 144 5.79 9.03 -3.47
C PRO A 144 5.19 10.21 -4.27
N ILE A 145 5.11 11.38 -3.63
CA ILE A 145 4.68 12.67 -4.24
C ILE A 145 5.79 13.71 -4.25
#